data_AF-A0A662WBI6-F1
#
_entry.id   AF-A0A662WBI6-F1
#
_cell.length_a   1.000
_cell.length_b   1.000
_cell.length_c   1.000
_cell.angle_alpha   90.00
_cell.angle_beta   90.00
_cell.angle_gamma   90.00
#
_symmetry.space_group_name_H-M   'P 1'
#
loop_
_entity.id
_entity.type
_entity.pdbx_description
1 polymer ?
#
loop_
_entity_poly.entity_id
_entity_poly.type
_entity_poly.pdbx_seq_one_letter_code
_entity_poly.pdbx_strand_id
1 'polypeptide(L)'
;MKGLVIVGHGSKLPYYREVMEYHKERIELMEIFDEVEIAFAAHERKPAVDEVIRNMKSSVIYLVPFFMAYGVHTTEELPEILGFEFKEGVIEGEFDGKKIILCEPVGKDDFITYAILNRVLAAKSSNVE
;
A
#
# COMPACT_ATOMS: atom_id res chain seq x y z
N MET A 1 19.39 -0.63 -1.30
CA MET A 1 18.29 -1.62 -1.17
C MET A 1 16.97 -0.90 -1.37
N LYS A 2 16.08 -1.48 -2.16
CA LYS A 2 14.74 -0.95 -2.47
C LYS A 2 13.69 -1.73 -1.67
N GLY A 3 12.90 -1.02 -0.89
CA GLY A 3 11.79 -1.56 -0.13
C GLY A 3 10.44 -1.15 -0.70
N LEU A 4 9.42 -1.93 -0.40
CA LEU A 4 8.01 -1.62 -0.67
C LEU A 4 7.22 -1.63 0.64
N VAL A 5 6.39 -0.62 0.86
CA VAL A 5 5.37 -0.63 1.90
C VAL A 5 3.99 -0.49 1.26
N ILE A 6 3.14 -1.49 1.46
CA ILE A 6 1.73 -1.44 1.07
C ILE A 6 0.98 -0.76 2.23
N VAL A 7 0.42 0.43 1.98
CA VAL A 7 -0.25 1.22 3.01
C VAL A 7 -1.76 1.08 2.89
N GLY A 8 -2.39 0.46 3.87
CA GLY A 8 -3.84 0.32 3.94
C GLY A 8 -4.46 1.28 4.94
N HIS A 9 -5.79 1.42 4.92
CA HIS A 9 -6.49 2.07 6.04
C HIS A 9 -6.50 1.12 7.25
N GLY A 10 -6.74 -0.17 7.00
CA GLY A 10 -6.94 -1.23 7.98
C GLY A 10 -8.42 -1.53 8.23
N SER A 11 -8.70 -2.47 9.13
CA SER A 11 -10.06 -2.81 9.55
C SER A 11 -10.04 -3.42 10.95
N LYS A 12 -11.18 -3.38 11.66
CA LYS A 12 -11.36 -4.17 12.89
C LYS A 12 -11.55 -5.66 12.57
N LEU A 13 -12.01 -5.98 11.36
CA LEU A 13 -12.15 -7.35 10.88
C LEU A 13 -10.82 -7.85 10.29
N PRO A 14 -10.49 -9.14 10.48
CA PRO A 14 -9.18 -9.68 10.09
C PRO A 14 -8.98 -9.71 8.57
N TYR A 15 -10.06 -9.85 7.79
CA TYR A 15 -10.04 -9.93 6.32
C TYR A 15 -9.29 -8.76 5.66
N TYR A 16 -9.34 -7.59 6.31
CA TYR A 16 -8.51 -6.41 6.04
C TYR A 16 -7.07 -6.79 5.73
N ARG A 17 -6.48 -7.28 6.81
CA ARG A 17 -5.06 -7.59 6.92
C ARG A 17 -4.71 -8.81 6.10
N GLU A 18 -5.56 -9.84 6.09
CA GLU A 18 -5.32 -11.07 5.32
C GLU A 18 -5.09 -10.78 3.83
N VAL A 19 -5.88 -9.87 3.24
CA VAL A 19 -5.69 -9.46 1.83
C VAL A 19 -4.37 -8.72 1.64
N MET A 20 -3.99 -7.84 2.57
CA MET A 20 -2.72 -7.12 2.49
C MET A 20 -1.51 -8.06 2.61
N GLU A 21 -1.54 -8.97 3.59
CA GLU A 21 -0.49 -9.99 3.76
C GLU A 21 -0.40 -10.88 2.53
N TYR A 22 -1.53 -11.31 1.96
CA TYR A 22 -1.56 -12.06 0.70
C TYR A 22 -0.83 -11.34 -0.44
N HIS A 23 -0.99 -10.02 -0.56
CA HIS A 23 -0.28 -9.24 -1.58
C HIS A 23 1.20 -9.05 -1.24
N LYS A 24 1.54 -8.83 0.04
CA LYS A 24 2.93 -8.79 0.52
C LYS A 24 3.67 -10.07 0.15
N GLU A 25 3.18 -11.23 0.60
CA GLU A 25 3.80 -12.54 0.36
C GLU A 25 4.03 -12.80 -1.13
N ARG A 26 3.05 -12.47 -1.97
CA ARG A 26 3.17 -12.64 -3.43
C ARG A 26 4.25 -11.75 -4.04
N ILE A 27 4.42 -10.53 -3.56
CA ILE A 27 5.44 -9.61 -4.08
C ILE A 27 6.83 -10.00 -3.56
N GLU A 28 6.94 -10.48 -2.31
CA GLU A 28 8.18 -11.04 -1.77
C GLU A 28 8.69 -12.20 -2.64
N LEU A 29 7.78 -13.11 -3.03
CA LEU A 29 8.10 -14.23 -3.92
C LEU A 29 8.56 -13.83 -5.32
N MET A 30 8.32 -12.59 -5.75
CA MET A 30 8.79 -12.08 -7.04
C MET A 30 10.23 -11.56 -6.98
N GLU A 31 10.80 -11.36 -5.78
CA GLU A 31 12.18 -10.89 -5.57
C GLU A 31 12.50 -9.56 -6.29
N ILE A 32 11.49 -8.71 -6.50
CA ILE A 32 11.64 -7.39 -7.14
C ILE A 32 12.11 -6.32 -6.14
N PHE A 33 11.75 -6.50 -4.86
CA PHE A 33 12.12 -5.65 -3.73
C PHE A 33 12.94 -6.45 -2.73
N ASP A 34 13.88 -5.79 -2.06
CA ASP A 34 14.71 -6.41 -1.02
C ASP A 34 13.93 -6.65 0.29
N GLU A 35 12.93 -5.81 0.55
CA GLU A 35 12.03 -5.86 1.71
C GLU A 35 10.62 -5.45 1.30
N VAL A 36 9.60 -6.17 1.75
CA VAL A 36 8.19 -5.81 1.54
C VAL A 36 7.49 -5.80 2.88
N GLU A 37 6.77 -4.74 3.19
CA GLU A 37 6.01 -4.62 4.43
C GLU A 37 4.60 -4.10 4.19
N ILE A 38 3.73 -4.31 5.17
CA ILE A 38 2.41 -3.67 5.23
C ILE A 38 2.39 -2.65 6.36
N ALA A 39 1.65 -1.56 6.18
CA ALA A 39 1.42 -0.57 7.22
C ALA A 39 0.01 0.00 7.14
N PHE A 40 -0.44 0.64 8.23
CA PHE A 40 -1.77 1.25 8.29
C PHE A 40 -1.69 2.76 8.54
N ALA A 41 -2.45 3.53 7.75
CA ALA A 41 -2.48 4.99 7.80
C ALA A 41 -3.30 5.58 8.98
N ALA A 42 -3.88 4.74 9.86
CA ALA A 42 -4.67 5.19 11.00
C ALA A 42 -3.91 5.01 12.32
N HIS A 43 -3.88 6.05 13.17
CA HIS A 43 -3.10 6.08 14.41
C HIS A 43 -3.41 4.92 15.38
N GLU A 44 -4.64 4.43 15.41
CA GLU A 44 -5.05 3.32 16.27
C GLU A 44 -4.75 1.93 15.71
N ARG A 45 -4.20 1.83 14.50
CA ARG A 45 -3.89 0.55 13.84
C ARG A 45 -2.39 0.32 13.72
N LYS A 46 -2.00 -0.96 13.84
CA LYS A 46 -0.61 -1.40 13.84
C LYS A 46 -0.36 -2.51 12.81
N PRO A 47 0.83 -2.53 12.18
CA PRO A 47 1.94 -1.60 12.40
C PRO A 47 1.71 -0.23 11.73
N ALA A 48 2.26 0.83 12.35
CA ALA A 48 2.12 2.21 11.85
C ALA A 48 3.15 2.50 10.74
N VAL A 49 2.84 3.41 9.82
CA VAL A 49 3.69 3.71 8.65
C VAL A 49 5.09 4.16 9.06
N ASP A 50 5.21 5.09 10.00
CA ASP A 50 6.49 5.58 10.50
C ASP A 50 7.33 4.47 11.15
N GLU A 51 6.69 3.65 11.98
CA GLU A 51 7.30 2.50 12.66
C GLU A 51 7.87 1.50 11.64
N VAL A 52 7.08 1.15 10.62
CA VAL A 52 7.52 0.23 9.56
C VAL A 52 8.72 0.81 8.82
N ILE A 53 8.64 2.07 8.38
CA ILE A 53 9.73 2.72 7.65
C ILE A 53 11.00 2.73 8.48
N ARG A 54 10.94 3.08 9.78
CA ARG A 54 12.13 3.09 10.67
C ARG A 54 12.77 1.70 10.79
N ASN A 55 11.97 0.63 10.83
CA ASN A 55 12.47 -0.74 10.99
C ASN A 55 13.05 -1.37 9.71
N MET A 56 12.67 -0.88 8.53
CA MET A 56 13.22 -1.35 7.26
C MET A 56 14.72 -1.02 7.10
N LYS A 57 15.52 -1.88 6.49
CA LYS A 57 16.94 -1.59 6.17
C LYS A 57 17.08 -0.93 4.80
N SER A 58 16.01 -0.91 4.03
CA SER A 58 15.94 -0.29 2.71
C SER A 58 16.25 1.20 2.74
N SER A 59 17.11 1.65 1.82
CA SER A 59 17.53 3.06 1.69
C SER A 59 16.60 3.88 0.80
N VAL A 60 15.86 3.20 -0.10
CA VAL A 60 14.81 3.77 -0.93
C VAL A 60 13.54 2.95 -0.70
N ILE A 61 12.45 3.59 -0.30
CA ILE A 61 11.20 2.91 0.04
C ILE A 61 10.07 3.49 -0.80
N TYR A 62 9.39 2.61 -1.54
CA TYR A 62 8.17 2.93 -2.25
C TYR A 62 6.99 2.73 -1.30
N LEU A 63 6.20 3.77 -1.09
CA LEU A 63 4.95 3.70 -0.33
C LEU A 63 3.80 3.68 -1.31
N VAL A 64 3.05 2.59 -1.35
CA VAL A 64 1.90 2.43 -2.25
C VAL A 64 0.60 2.42 -1.45
N PRO A 65 -0.24 3.46 -1.54
CA PRO A 65 -1.54 3.46 -0.91
C PRO A 65 -2.47 2.45 -1.56
N PHE A 66 -2.86 1.42 -0.81
CA PHE A 66 -3.87 0.43 -1.21
C PHE A 66 -5.29 0.98 -0.97
N PHE A 67 -5.60 2.06 -1.70
CA PHE A 67 -6.83 2.83 -1.62
C PHE A 67 -7.46 3.00 -3.01
N MET A 68 -8.79 3.02 -3.05
CA MET A 68 -9.55 3.13 -4.31
C MET A 68 -9.66 4.56 -4.85
N ALA A 69 -9.35 5.56 -4.03
CA ALA A 69 -9.39 6.96 -4.40
C ALA A 69 -8.50 7.77 -3.46
N TYR A 70 -8.20 9.00 -3.85
CA TYR A 70 -7.76 10.01 -2.90
C TYR A 70 -8.89 10.32 -1.91
N GLY A 71 -8.54 10.33 -0.64
CA GLY A 71 -9.37 10.80 0.47
C GLY A 71 -8.50 11.16 1.67
N VAL A 72 -9.12 11.55 2.79
CA VAL A 72 -8.45 12.09 3.99
C VAL A 72 -7.21 11.28 4.41
N HIS A 73 -7.30 9.95 4.43
CA HIS A 73 -6.17 9.07 4.78
C HIS A 73 -4.95 9.23 3.85
N THR A 74 -5.17 9.49 2.57
CA THR A 74 -4.10 9.61 1.56
C THR A 74 -3.67 11.06 1.30
N THR A 75 -4.56 12.03 1.52
CA THR A 75 -4.33 13.45 1.22
C THR A 75 -3.91 14.26 2.44
N GLU A 76 -4.18 13.77 3.65
CA GLU A 76 -3.91 14.49 4.90
C GLU A 76 -3.07 13.62 5.83
N GLU A 77 -3.62 12.49 6.32
CA GLU A 77 -2.97 11.69 7.38
C GLU A 77 -1.63 11.08 6.96
N LEU A 78 -1.56 10.43 5.79
CA LEU A 78 -0.33 9.79 5.34
C LEU A 78 0.78 10.81 5.04
N PRO A 79 0.52 11.93 4.32
CA PRO A 79 1.48 13.02 4.22
C PRO A 79 1.90 13.59 5.57
N GLU A 80 0.97 13.80 6.51
CA GLU A 80 1.26 14.32 7.85
C GLU A 80 2.20 13.40 8.65
N ILE A 81 1.96 12.08 8.64
CA ILE A 81 2.83 11.09 9.29
C ILE A 81 4.28 11.19 8.77
N LEU A 82 4.44 11.49 7.49
CA LEU A 82 5.75 11.59 6.83
C LEU A 82 6.35 13.01 6.89
N GLY A 83 5.58 14.01 7.36
CA GLY A 83 5.98 15.41 7.29
C GLY A 83 6.05 15.97 5.87
N PHE A 84 5.26 15.41 4.94
CA PHE A 84 5.23 15.82 3.53
C PHE A 84 4.03 16.74 3.25
N GLU A 85 4.19 17.66 2.31
CA GLU A 85 3.05 18.41 1.76
C GLU A 85 2.34 17.57 0.70
N PHE A 86 1.00 17.51 0.77
CA PHE A 86 0.22 16.82 -0.22
C PHE A 86 0.26 17.53 -1.58
N LYS A 87 0.39 16.72 -2.63
CA LYS A 87 0.11 17.07 -4.01
C LYS A 87 -0.40 15.82 -4.74
N GLU A 88 -1.20 16.02 -5.79
CA GLU A 88 -1.57 14.92 -6.67
C GLU A 88 -0.33 14.35 -7.38
N GLY A 89 -0.39 13.05 -7.70
CA GLY A 89 0.73 12.33 -8.28
C GLY A 89 1.73 11.81 -7.25
N VAL A 90 2.95 11.54 -7.71
CA VAL A 90 4.05 11.01 -6.87
C VAL A 90 4.68 12.12 -6.03
N ILE A 91 4.87 11.83 -4.74
CA ILE A 91 5.59 12.68 -3.79
C ILE A 91 6.91 12.01 -3.43
N GLU A 92 8.01 12.72 -3.64
CA GLU A 92 9.34 12.28 -3.21
C GLU A 92 9.81 13.12 -2.03
N GLY A 93 10.38 12.47 -1.03
CA GLY A 93 10.93 13.13 0.15
C GLY A 93 11.89 12.24 0.90
N GLU A 94 12.29 12.68 2.09
CA GLU A 94 13.16 11.92 2.98
C GLU A 94 12.46 11.77 4.34
N PHE A 95 12.51 10.57 4.90
CA PHE A 95 12.02 10.28 6.24
C PHE A 95 13.02 9.40 6.96
N ASP A 96 13.48 9.83 8.14
CA ASP A 96 14.46 9.10 8.96
C ASP A 96 15.73 8.68 8.18
N GLY A 97 16.26 9.58 7.33
CA GLY A 97 17.44 9.33 6.51
C GLY A 97 17.22 8.41 5.30
N LYS A 98 15.97 8.04 5.00
CA LYS A 98 15.60 7.13 3.91
C LYS A 98 14.84 7.90 2.83
N LYS A 99 15.16 7.64 1.57
CA LYS A 99 14.41 8.21 0.45
C LYS A 99 13.03 7.55 0.38
N ILE A 100 11.97 8.34 0.43
CA ILE A 100 10.59 7.88 0.31
C ILE A 100 10.01 8.32 -1.03
N ILE A 101 9.35 7.39 -1.71
CA ILE A 101 8.59 7.62 -2.94
C ILE A 101 7.14 7.23 -2.63
N LEU A 102 6.34 8.21 -2.24
CA LEU A 102 4.90 8.04 -2.01
C LEU A 102 4.19 8.08 -3.35
N CYS A 103 3.67 6.92 -3.75
CA CYS A 103 3.00 6.69 -5.02
C CYS A 103 1.53 7.14 -4.97
N GLU A 104 0.89 7.17 -6.14
CA GLU A 104 -0.56 7.36 -6.21
C GLU A 104 -1.32 6.14 -5.65
N PRO A 105 -2.54 6.34 -5.15
CA PRO A 105 -3.43 5.23 -4.80
C PRO A 105 -3.71 4.31 -5.98
N VAL A 106 -3.82 3.00 -5.72
CA VAL A 106 -4.04 1.99 -6.77
C VAL A 106 -5.35 2.16 -7.55
N GLY A 107 -6.34 2.87 -6.99
CA GLY A 107 -7.72 2.83 -7.47
C GLY A 107 -7.99 3.24 -8.92
N LYS A 108 -7.16 4.10 -9.51
CA LYS A 108 -7.28 4.53 -10.91
C LYS A 108 -6.41 3.73 -11.89
N ASP A 109 -5.70 2.71 -11.40
CA ASP A 109 -4.90 1.84 -12.26
C ASP A 109 -5.80 0.94 -13.13
N ASP A 110 -5.44 0.75 -14.39
CA ASP A 110 -6.21 -0.11 -15.32
C ASP A 110 -6.35 -1.54 -14.80
N PHE A 111 -5.39 -2.06 -14.02
CA PHE A 111 -5.48 -3.37 -13.37
C PHE A 111 -6.64 -3.48 -12.40
N ILE A 112 -7.08 -2.38 -11.78
CA ILE A 112 -8.31 -2.38 -10.97
C ILE A 112 -9.54 -2.62 -11.85
N THR A 113 -9.60 -2.00 -13.04
CA THR A 113 -10.66 -2.27 -14.03
C THR A 113 -10.66 -3.75 -14.42
N TYR A 114 -9.49 -4.32 -14.70
CA TYR A 114 -9.38 -5.75 -15.01
C TYR A 114 -9.73 -6.64 -13.82
N ALA A 115 -9.41 -6.26 -12.58
CA ALA A 115 -9.80 -7.01 -11.39
C ALA A 115 -11.31 -7.09 -11.23
N ILE A 116 -12.03 -5.98 -11.50
CA ILE A 116 -13.50 -5.94 -11.51
C ILE A 116 -14.06 -6.91 -12.56
N LEU A 117 -13.56 -6.84 -13.81
CA LEU A 117 -13.97 -7.76 -14.87
C LEU A 117 -13.68 -9.22 -14.52
N ASN A 118 -12.54 -9.49 -13.88
CA ASN A 118 -12.15 -10.83 -13.48
C ASN A 118 -13.09 -11.43 -12.40
N ARG A 119 -13.72 -10.61 -11.55
CA ARG A 119 -14.76 -11.10 -10.62
C ARG A 119 -15.99 -11.61 -11.35
N VAL A 120 -16.40 -10.96 -12.44
CA VAL A 120 -17.52 -11.42 -13.28
C VAL A 120 -17.18 -12.73 -13.98
N LEU A 121 -15.98 -12.84 -14.55
CA LEU A 121 -15.53 -14.06 -15.22
C LEU A 121 -15.44 -15.24 -14.25
N ALA A 122 -14.86 -15.04 -13.07
CA ALA A 122 -14.79 -16.08 -12.05
C ALA A 122 -16.17 -16.57 -11.62
N ALA A 123 -17.14 -15.66 -11.43
CA ALA A 123 -18.51 -16.03 -11.07
C ALA A 123 -19.22 -16.86 -12.15
N LYS A 124 -18.93 -16.61 -13.43
CA LYS A 124 -19.47 -17.40 -14.55
C LYS A 124 -18.87 -18.79 -14.62
N SER A 125 -17.56 -18.93 -14.40
CA SER A 125 -16.88 -20.23 -14.42
C SER A 125 -17.32 -21.16 -13.28
N SER A 126 -17.76 -20.61 -12.14
CA SER A 126 -18.30 -21.40 -11.03
C SER A 126 -19.75 -21.86 -11.23
N ASN A 127 -20.45 -21.37 -12.27
CA ASN A 127 -21.85 -21.71 -12.59
C ASN A 127 -21.96 -22.66 -13.80
N VAL A 128 -20.87 -23.31 -14.19
CA VAL A 128 -20.89 -24.41 -15.17
C VAL A 128 -20.82 -25.73 -14.40
N GLU A 129 -21.98 -26.17 -13.92
CA GLU A 129 -22.30 -27.58 -13.68
C GLU A 129 -23.16 -28.10 -14.84
#